data_AF-A0A9X1U5I3-F1
#
_entry.id   AF-A0A9X1U5I3-F1
#
_cell.length_a   1.000
_cell.length_b   1.000
_cell.length_c   1.000
_cell.angle_alpha   90.00
_cell.angle_beta   90.00
_cell.angle_gamma   90.00
#
_symmetry.space_group_name_H-M   'P 1'
#
loop_
_entity.id
_entity.type
_entity.pdbx_description
1 polymer ?
#
loop_
_entity_poly.entity_id
_entity_poly.type
_entity_poly.pdbx_seq_one_letter_code
_entity_poly.pdbx_strand_id
1 'polypeptide(L)'
;MACNKNHDNSDTIVRDLPIGQEGVGRHKCASCAYEIGYEHGLQKAENINLANVLNNLEESQRGDRRHRSPHAAYSLGYYNGVVDSY
;
A
#
# COMPACT_ATOMS: atom_id res chain seq x y z
N MET A 1 -2.71 12.91 -8.62
CA MET A 1 -2.20 14.02 -7.77
C MET A 1 -1.25 13.46 -6.72
N ALA A 2 -0.49 14.33 -6.03
CA ALA A 2 0.40 13.95 -4.95
C ALA A 2 -0.38 13.55 -3.69
N CYS A 3 0.05 12.50 -2.99
CA CYS A 3 -0.56 12.11 -1.72
C CYS A 3 -0.22 13.11 -0.61
N ASN A 4 -1.27 13.66 0.01
CA ASN A 4 -1.18 14.63 1.13
C ASN A 4 -1.70 14.08 2.46
N LYS A 5 -2.00 12.78 2.53
CA LYS A 5 -2.49 12.14 3.76
C LYS A 5 -1.35 11.97 4.78
N ASN A 6 -1.72 11.98 6.06
CA ASN A 6 -0.80 11.55 7.12
C ASN A 6 -0.78 10.02 7.19
N HIS A 7 0.43 9.47 7.14
CA HIS A 7 0.71 8.04 7.15
C HIS A 7 1.75 7.67 8.23
N ASP A 8 1.91 8.44 9.30
CA ASP A 8 2.99 8.22 10.29
C ASP A 8 3.15 6.76 10.73
N ASN A 9 2.03 6.06 10.98
CA ASN A 9 2.05 4.64 11.35
C ASN A 9 2.46 3.74 10.17
N SER A 10 1.76 3.84 9.04
CA SER A 10 1.98 2.99 7.87
C SER A 10 3.33 3.26 7.20
N ASP A 11 3.88 4.48 7.31
CA ASP A 11 5.22 4.85 6.85
C ASP A 11 6.30 4.02 7.53
N THR A 12 6.22 3.82 8.85
CA THR A 12 7.21 2.99 9.56
C THR A 12 7.18 1.54 9.10
N ILE A 13 6.01 1.04 8.73
CA ILE A 13 5.81 -0.33 8.26
C ILE A 13 6.33 -0.47 6.83
N VAL A 14 5.98 0.45 5.93
CA VAL A 14 6.35 0.33 4.51
C VAL A 14 7.80 0.70 4.22
N ARG A 15 8.50 1.36 5.16
CA ARG A 15 9.89 1.80 4.97
C ARG A 15 10.85 0.66 4.61
N ASP A 16 10.63 -0.53 5.16
CA ASP A 16 11.54 -1.65 4.97
C ASP A 16 11.15 -2.53 3.77
N LEU A 17 10.12 -2.12 3.02
CA LEU A 17 9.66 -2.85 1.85
C LEU A 17 10.61 -2.69 0.65
N PRO A 18 10.59 -3.67 -0.27
CA PRO A 18 11.36 -3.61 -1.51
C PRO A 18 11.08 -2.35 -2.30
N ILE A 19 12.10 -1.86 -3.00
CA ILE A 19 11.95 -0.73 -3.92
C ILE A 19 11.22 -1.22 -5.18
N GLY A 20 10.12 -0.57 -5.54
CA GLY A 20 9.35 -0.83 -6.76
C GLY A 20 9.60 0.24 -7.81
N GLN A 21 10.66 0.09 -8.61
CA GLN A 21 11.01 1.06 -9.67
C GLN A 21 10.35 0.78 -11.02
N GLU A 22 9.63 -0.34 -11.14
CA GLU A 22 9.00 -0.82 -12.36
C GLU A 22 7.62 -1.43 -12.09
N GLY A 23 6.83 -1.64 -13.15
CA GLY A 23 5.53 -2.28 -13.07
C GLY A 23 4.34 -1.38 -12.70
N VAL A 24 3.19 -2.01 -12.50
CA VAL A 24 1.91 -1.34 -12.18
C VAL A 24 2.02 -0.65 -10.81
N GLY A 25 1.43 0.54 -10.70
CA GLY A 25 1.51 1.33 -9.46
C GLY A 25 2.87 1.98 -9.21
N ARG A 26 3.79 2.01 -10.18
CA ARG A 26 5.02 2.82 -10.07
C ARG A 26 4.69 4.25 -9.62
N HIS A 27 5.49 4.77 -8.69
CA HIS A 27 5.32 6.08 -8.04
C HIS A 27 4.07 6.24 -7.19
N LYS A 28 3.26 5.21 -6.97
CA LYS A 28 2.08 5.31 -6.11
C LYS A 28 2.44 5.28 -4.63
N CYS A 29 1.60 5.89 -3.81
CA CYS A 29 1.77 5.92 -2.36
C CYS A 29 1.71 4.50 -1.76
N ALA A 30 2.86 3.97 -1.33
CA ALA A 30 2.95 2.65 -0.72
C ALA A 30 2.15 2.57 0.59
N SER A 31 2.14 3.63 1.40
CA SER A 31 1.37 3.67 2.66
C SER A 31 -0.13 3.59 2.41
N CYS A 32 -0.67 4.32 1.42
CA CYS A 32 -2.07 4.15 1.00
C CYS A 32 -2.34 2.72 0.52
N ALA A 33 -1.41 2.11 -0.22
CA ALA A 33 -1.57 0.74 -0.69
C ALA A 33 -1.66 -0.25 0.48
N TYR A 34 -0.80 -0.09 1.49
CA TYR A 34 -0.84 -0.86 2.73
C TYR A 34 -2.19 -0.71 3.45
N GLU A 35 -2.65 0.51 3.66
CA GLU A 35 -3.91 0.78 4.37
C GLU A 35 -5.12 0.16 3.66
N ILE A 36 -5.19 0.29 2.33
CA ILE A 36 -6.26 -0.33 1.55
C ILE A 36 -6.14 -1.86 1.58
N GLY A 37 -4.92 -2.40 1.55
CA GLY A 37 -4.69 -3.83 1.73
C GLY A 37 -5.22 -4.31 3.07
N TYR A 38 -4.87 -3.61 4.14
CA TYR A 38 -5.27 -3.91 5.51
C TYR A 38 -6.79 -3.95 5.69
N GLU A 39 -7.50 -2.93 5.19
CA GLU A 39 -8.97 -2.91 5.21
C GLU A 39 -9.58 -4.09 4.44
N HIS A 40 -9.06 -4.40 3.24
CA HIS A 40 -9.50 -5.59 2.50
C HIS A 40 -9.20 -6.90 3.23
N GLY A 41 -8.08 -6.97 3.96
CA GLY A 41 -7.70 -8.12 4.77
C GLY A 41 -8.66 -8.35 5.93
N LEU A 42 -9.03 -7.28 6.65
CA LEU A 42 -10.04 -7.33 7.72
C LEU A 42 -11.38 -7.88 7.22
N GLN A 43 -11.75 -7.52 5.99
CA GLN A 43 -12.98 -7.96 5.33
C GLN A 43 -12.84 -9.35 4.67
N LYS A 44 -11.64 -9.93 4.64
CA LYS A 44 -11.31 -11.15 3.90
C LYS A 44 -11.77 -11.08 2.44
N ALA A 45 -11.55 -9.93 1.80
CA ALA A 45 -12.00 -9.68 0.44
C ALA A 45 -11.35 -10.65 -0.55
N GLU A 46 -12.14 -11.54 -1.15
CA GLU A 46 -11.62 -12.59 -2.04
C GLU A 46 -11.36 -12.11 -3.48
N ASN A 47 -12.11 -11.11 -3.94
CA ASN A 47 -12.06 -10.64 -5.32
C ASN A 47 -11.49 -9.22 -5.39
N ILE A 48 -10.18 -9.12 -5.61
CA ILE A 48 -9.45 -7.85 -5.65
C ILE A 48 -8.85 -7.62 -7.03
N ASN A 49 -9.21 -6.50 -7.67
CA ASN A 49 -8.49 -6.01 -8.84
C ASN A 49 -7.36 -5.07 -8.39
N LEU A 50 -6.21 -5.66 -8.05
CA LEU A 50 -5.09 -4.91 -7.49
C LEU A 50 -4.55 -3.85 -8.46
N ALA A 51 -4.51 -4.13 -9.76
CA ALA A 51 -4.08 -3.15 -10.75
C ALA A 51 -4.96 -1.89 -10.74
N ASN A 52 -6.28 -2.05 -10.62
CA ASN A 52 -7.21 -0.93 -10.50
C ASN A 52 -7.01 -0.16 -9.20
N VAL A 53 -6.89 -0.87 -8.06
CA VAL A 53 -6.61 -0.28 -6.74
C VAL A 53 -5.38 0.61 -6.82
N LEU A 54 -4.27 0.08 -7.33
CA LEU A 54 -3.00 0.81 -7.39
C LEU A 54 -3.03 1.98 -8.38
N ASN A 55 -3.67 1.83 -9.54
CA ASN A 55 -3.76 2.92 -10.52
C ASN A 55 -4.53 4.13 -9.99
N ASN A 56 -5.51 3.90 -9.12
CA ASN A 56 -6.31 4.95 -8.47
C ASN A 56 -5.61 5.63 -7.29
N LEU A 57 -4.46 5.13 -6.85
CA LEU A 57 -3.70 5.77 -5.80
C LEU A 57 -3.09 7.10 -6.26
N GLU A 58 -2.89 7.98 -5.30
CA GLU A 58 -2.09 9.19 -5.48
C GLU A 58 -0.60 8.85 -5.55
N GLU A 59 0.19 9.74 -6.14
CA GLU A 59 1.64 9.55 -6.24
C GLU A 59 2.34 9.82 -4.90
N SER A 60 3.38 9.04 -4.61
CA SER A 60 4.24 9.18 -3.44
C SER A 60 5.21 10.34 -3.64
N GLN A 61 5.11 11.38 -2.81
CA GLN A 61 5.92 12.60 -2.95
C GLN A 61 6.93 12.83 -1.83
N ARG A 62 6.85 12.12 -0.69
CA ARG A 62 7.70 12.40 0.49
C ARG A 62 8.00 11.15 1.32
N GLY A 63 9.14 11.19 2.03
CA GLY A 63 9.45 10.34 3.18
C GLY A 63 9.86 8.90 2.87
N ASP A 64 9.78 8.07 3.90
CA ASP A 64 10.26 6.67 3.96
C ASP A 64 9.49 5.70 3.03
N ARG A 65 8.29 6.11 2.63
CA ARG A 65 7.40 5.44 1.66
C ARG A 65 7.78 5.67 0.19
N ARG A 66 8.78 6.51 -0.09
CA ARG A 66 9.19 6.85 -1.45
C ARG A 66 9.87 5.66 -2.12
N HIS A 67 9.49 5.40 -3.37
CA HIS A 67 9.99 4.28 -4.20
C HIS A 67 9.71 2.88 -3.62
N ARG A 68 8.95 2.76 -2.52
CA ARG A 68 8.55 1.47 -1.97
C ARG A 68 7.49 0.85 -2.86
N SER A 69 7.58 -0.46 -3.06
CA SER A 69 6.65 -1.20 -3.90
C SER A 69 5.24 -1.16 -3.31
N PRO A 70 4.28 -0.52 -4.00
CA PRO A 70 2.90 -0.48 -3.50
C PRO A 70 2.20 -1.84 -3.64
N HIS A 71 2.70 -2.73 -4.51
CA HIS A 71 2.26 -4.13 -4.54
C HIS A 71 2.65 -4.87 -3.25
N ALA A 72 3.92 -4.74 -2.84
CA ALA A 72 4.39 -5.36 -1.61
C ALA A 72 3.66 -4.78 -0.39
N ALA A 73 3.46 -3.46 -0.38
CA ALA A 73 2.76 -2.76 0.69
C ALA A 73 1.31 -3.22 0.82
N TYR A 74 0.57 -3.29 -0.29
CA TYR A 74 -0.79 -3.82 -0.30
C TYR A 74 -0.85 -5.25 0.24
N SER A 75 0.05 -6.11 -0.24
CA SER A 75 0.05 -7.53 0.14
C SER A 75 0.35 -7.71 1.63
N LEU A 76 1.29 -6.94 2.17
CA LEU A 76 1.60 -6.93 3.60
C LEU A 76 0.40 -6.41 4.42
N GLY A 77 -0.23 -5.33 3.97
CA GLY A 77 -1.44 -4.80 4.59
C GLY A 77 -2.53 -5.86 4.65
N TYR A 78 -2.84 -6.48 3.51
CA TYR A 78 -3.86 -7.53 3.41
C TYR A 78 -3.57 -8.70 4.36
N TYR A 79 -2.33 -9.19 4.39
CA TYR A 79 -1.92 -10.22 5.33
C TYR A 79 -2.17 -9.82 6.79
N ASN A 80 -1.70 -8.63 7.20
CA ASN A 80 -1.89 -8.14 8.56
C ASN A 80 -3.39 -8.02 8.91
N GLY A 81 -4.19 -7.46 8.00
CA GLY A 81 -5.64 -7.34 8.21
C GLY A 81 -6.34 -8.69 8.34
N VAL A 82 -5.93 -9.71 7.57
CA VAL A 82 -6.45 -11.08 7.75
C VAL A 82 -6.07 -11.63 9.12
N VAL A 83 -4.81 -11.49 9.55
CA VAL A 83 -4.35 -11.96 10.86
C VAL A 83 -5.14 -11.32 12.00
N ASP A 84 -5.35 -10.01 11.95
CA ASP A 84 -6.05 -9.25 12.99
C ASP A 84 -7.58 -9.47 12.99
N SER A 85 -8.12 -10.17 11.99
CA SER A 85 -9.55 -10.52 11.88
C SER A 85 -9.94 -11.83 12.58
N TYR A 86 -8.99 -12.46 13.28
CA TYR A 86 -9.18 -13.68 14.08
C TYR A 86 -9.01 -13.37 15.58
#